data_AF-W4PEB7-F1
#
_entry.id   AF-W4PEB7-F1
#
_cell.length_a   1.000
_cell.length_b   1.000
_cell.length_c   1.000
_cell.angle_alpha   90.00
_cell.angle_beta   90.00
_cell.angle_gamma   90.00
#
_symmetry.space_group_name_H-M   'P 1'
#
loop_
_entity.id
_entity.type
_entity.pdbx_description
1 polymer ?
#
loop_
_entity_poly.entity_id
_entity_poly.type
_entity_poly.pdbx_seq_one_letter_code
_entity_poly.pdbx_strand_id
1 'polypeptide(L)'
;MNKVSIRFYNDREVRAIWDEEKGQWYFSVLDVIGAINEQDDYTKTRNYWKYLKTKLKKDGNELVSVTHQLKLLAPDGKLRLTDTLDAQGVSSLAKSMPNQKATAFLDWLTYSDNTIDGQSRKKAYTLFESKLIDSIPEGTVKGLQQIHNYLFGGLYDFAGQIRTKTISKGGFTFCLAQYLPQQLELIERMPENSSMRCSINMWR
;
A
#
# COMPACT_ATOMS: atom_id res chain seq x y z
N MET A 1 -3.59 14.48 15.53
CA MET A 1 -2.91 13.21 15.16
C MET A 1 -2.70 13.26 13.67
N ASN A 2 -1.46 13.23 13.17
CA ASN A 2 -1.25 13.31 11.72
C ASN A 2 -1.80 12.06 11.06
N LYS A 3 -2.67 12.22 10.07
CA LYS A 3 -3.23 11.09 9.33
C LYS A 3 -2.12 10.48 8.48
N VAL A 4 -1.84 9.20 8.67
CA VAL A 4 -0.85 8.46 7.89
C VAL A 4 -1.59 7.60 6.87
N SER A 5 -1.08 7.53 5.65
CA SER A 5 -1.59 6.70 4.57
C SER A 5 -0.43 5.90 3.99
N ILE A 6 -0.63 4.59 3.80
CA ILE A 6 0.30 3.74 3.09
C ILE A 6 -0.34 3.41 1.73
N ARG A 7 0.39 3.68 0.66
CA ARG A 7 -0.02 3.36 -0.72
C ARG A 7 0.89 2.27 -1.28
N PHE A 8 0.44 1.56 -2.30
CA PHE A 8 1.22 0.49 -2.92
C PHE A 8 1.44 0.78 -4.41
N TYR A 9 2.70 0.71 -4.85
CA TYR A 9 3.10 0.73 -6.25
C TYR A 9 3.92 -0.53 -6.54
N ASN A 10 3.41 -1.45 -7.35
CA ASN A 10 4.06 -2.73 -7.67
C ASN A 10 4.56 -3.47 -6.41
N ASP A 11 3.65 -3.73 -5.46
CA ASP A 11 3.91 -4.37 -4.16
C ASP A 11 4.87 -3.59 -3.22
N ARG A 12 5.25 -2.36 -3.56
CA ARG A 12 6.11 -1.50 -2.71
C ARG A 12 5.30 -0.44 -2.00
N GLU A 13 5.53 -0.34 -0.69
CA GLU A 13 4.92 0.66 0.17
C GLU A 13 5.46 2.06 -0.12
N VAL A 14 4.54 3.00 -0.29
CA VAL A 14 4.81 4.44 -0.40
C VAL A 14 4.05 5.12 0.74
N ARG A 15 4.78 5.47 1.81
CA ARG A 15 4.19 6.14 2.97
C ARG A 15 3.93 7.61 2.66
N ALA A 16 2.76 8.07 3.07
CA ALA A 16 2.31 9.44 2.99
C ALA A 16 1.75 9.91 4.34
N ILE A 17 1.94 11.19 4.63
CA ILE A 17 1.42 11.85 5.82
C ILE A 17 0.61 13.08 5.40
N TRP A 18 -0.54 13.26 6.02
CA TRP A 18 -1.38 14.44 5.83
C TRP A 18 -0.86 15.56 6.71
N ASP A 19 -0.58 16.70 6.09
CA ASP A 19 -0.28 17.95 6.76
C ASP A 19 -1.57 18.77 6.86
N GLU A 20 -2.05 18.98 8.09
CA GLU A 20 -3.29 19.73 8.35
C GLU A 20 -3.15 21.24 8.11
N GLU A 21 -1.95 21.80 8.32
CA GLU A 21 -1.72 23.25 8.14
C GLU A 21 -1.78 23.64 6.66
N LYS A 22 -1.21 22.78 5.80
CA LYS A 22 -1.17 23.01 4.35
C LYS A 22 -2.29 22.32 3.59
N GLY A 23 -3.04 21.43 4.24
CA GLY A 23 -4.13 20.69 3.61
C GLY A 23 -3.67 19.79 2.46
N GLN A 24 -2.49 19.17 2.57
CA GLN A 24 -1.92 18.35 1.50
C GLN A 24 -1.16 17.13 2.00
N TRP A 25 -1.01 16.13 1.11
CA TRP A 25 -0.25 14.90 1.38
C TRP A 25 1.24 15.10 1.08
N TYR A 26 2.08 14.64 2.00
CA TYR A 26 3.53 14.56 1.88
C TYR A 26 3.98 13.10 1.81
N PHE A 27 4.78 12.75 0.82
CA PHE A 27 5.25 11.40 0.54
C PHE A 27 6.71 11.23 0.96
N SER A 28 7.07 10.05 1.48
CA SER A 28 8.45 9.68 1.78
C SER A 28 9.29 9.67 0.50
N VAL A 29 10.34 10.49 0.46
CA VAL A 29 11.27 10.57 -0.69
C VAL A 29 11.97 9.23 -0.91
N LEU A 30 12.36 8.55 0.17
CA LEU A 30 13.03 7.26 0.07
C LEU A 30 12.11 6.20 -0.52
N ASP A 31 10.84 6.19 -0.10
CA ASP A 31 9.88 5.19 -0.59
C ASP A 31 9.58 5.42 -2.08
N VAL A 32 9.45 6.68 -2.50
CA VAL A 32 9.29 7.05 -3.92
C VAL A 32 10.50 6.60 -4.75
N ILE A 33 11.73 6.87 -4.29
CA ILE A 33 12.95 6.46 -4.99
C ILE A 33 13.03 4.93 -5.07
N GLY A 34 12.73 4.23 -3.97
CA GLY A 34 12.72 2.77 -3.92
C GLY A 34 11.67 2.18 -4.86
N ALA A 35 10.48 2.77 -4.90
CA ALA A 35 9.39 2.37 -5.79
C ALA A 35 9.74 2.56 -7.27
N ILE A 36 10.27 3.73 -7.66
CA ILE A 36 10.66 4.03 -9.04
C ILE A 36 11.81 3.12 -9.51
N ASN A 37 12.81 2.90 -8.66
CA ASN A 37 13.99 2.12 -9.02
C ASN A 37 13.84 0.62 -8.78
N GLU A 38 12.67 0.17 -8.30
CA GLU A 38 12.43 -1.21 -7.88
C GLU A 38 13.53 -1.73 -6.92
N GLN A 39 13.91 -0.87 -5.97
CA GLN A 39 15.01 -1.12 -5.04
C GLN A 39 14.47 -1.37 -3.64
N ASP A 40 14.64 -2.61 -3.17
CA ASP A 40 14.18 -3.03 -1.85
C ASP A 40 15.24 -2.78 -0.76
N ASP A 41 16.51 -2.60 -1.15
CA ASP A 41 17.60 -2.25 -0.22
C ASP A 41 17.53 -0.77 0.19
N TYR A 42 17.11 -0.54 1.43
CA TYR A 42 17.04 0.79 2.04
C TYR A 42 18.36 1.56 1.96
N THR A 43 19.51 0.90 2.13
CA THR A 43 20.82 1.54 2.13
C THR A 43 21.18 2.05 0.75
N LYS A 44 20.88 1.27 -0.31
CA LYS A 44 21.08 1.69 -1.70
C LYS A 44 20.20 2.88 -2.05
N THR A 45 18.92 2.83 -1.68
CA THR A 45 17.97 3.93 -1.89
C THR A 45 18.41 5.21 -1.18
N ARG A 46 18.87 5.12 0.07
CA ARG A 46 19.40 6.25 0.84
C ARG A 46 20.68 6.83 0.22
N ASN A 47 21.60 5.98 -0.23
CA ASN A 47 22.85 6.40 -0.88
C ASN A 47 22.56 7.10 -2.21
N TYR A 48 21.62 6.57 -3.00
CA TYR A 48 21.16 7.20 -4.23
C TYR A 48 20.55 8.58 -3.96
N TRP A 49 19.70 8.71 -2.95
CA TRP A 49 19.15 10.01 -2.55
C TRP A 49 20.22 11.01 -2.15
N LYS A 50 21.24 10.57 -1.40
CA LYS A 50 22.39 11.41 -1.02
C LYS A 50 23.14 11.91 -2.27
N TYR A 51 23.41 11.03 -3.23
CA TYR A 51 24.01 11.40 -4.51
C TYR A 51 23.15 12.39 -5.29
N LEU A 52 21.85 12.11 -5.41
CA LEU A 52 20.89 12.92 -6.16
C LEU A 52 20.78 14.34 -5.57
N LYS A 53 20.73 14.48 -4.24
CA LYS A 53 20.77 15.80 -3.57
C LYS A 53 22.02 16.61 -3.93
N THR A 54 23.18 15.97 -3.94
CA THR A 54 24.44 16.65 -4.32
C THR A 54 24.42 17.09 -5.78
N LYS A 55 23.93 16.22 -6.67
CA LYS A 55 23.79 16.54 -8.10
C LYS A 55 22.82 17.70 -8.33
N LEU A 56 21.62 17.64 -7.75
CA LEU A 56 20.59 18.67 -7.87
C LEU A 56 21.07 20.03 -7.35
N LYS A 57 21.80 20.06 -6.23
CA LYS A 57 22.41 21.30 -5.72
C LYS A 57 23.44 21.89 -6.70
N LYS A 58 24.23 21.04 -7.36
CA LYS A 58 25.22 21.48 -8.35
C LYS A 58 24.55 22.04 -9.61
N ASP A 59 23.43 21.46 -10.00
CA ASP A 59 22.64 21.87 -11.17
C ASP A 59 21.74 23.08 -10.88
N GLY A 60 21.79 23.64 -9.66
CA GLY A 60 20.97 24.80 -9.24
C GLY A 60 19.49 24.48 -9.04
N ASN A 61 19.13 23.21 -8.88
CA ASN A 61 17.75 22.77 -8.75
C ASN A 61 17.24 22.94 -7.31
N GLU A 62 16.12 23.64 -7.15
CA GLU A 62 15.50 23.98 -5.86
C GLU A 62 14.79 22.80 -5.18
N LEU A 63 14.68 21.63 -5.81
CA LEU A 63 13.99 20.48 -5.25
C LEU A 63 14.51 20.10 -3.86
N VAL A 64 15.81 20.24 -3.63
CA VAL A 64 16.44 19.96 -2.32
C VAL A 64 16.07 21.00 -1.25
N SER A 65 15.63 22.19 -1.65
CA SER A 65 15.16 23.24 -0.75
C SER A 65 13.68 23.05 -0.38
N VAL A 66 12.89 22.44 -1.26
CA VAL A 66 11.45 22.17 -1.06
C VAL A 66 11.20 20.91 -0.21
N THR A 67 12.22 20.09 0.04
CA THR A 67 12.07 18.90 0.89
C THR A 67 11.79 19.26 2.34
N HIS A 68 10.71 18.70 2.89
CA HIS A 68 10.35 18.84 4.30
C HIS A 68 10.75 17.58 5.07
N GLN A 69 11.10 17.71 6.36
CA GLN A 69 11.35 16.56 7.21
C GLN A 69 10.19 16.33 8.18
N LEU A 70 9.49 15.21 7.98
CA LEU A 70 8.35 14.82 8.80
C LEU A 70 8.64 13.48 9.50
N LYS A 71 8.02 13.29 10.68
CA LYS A 71 8.14 12.04 11.43
C LYS A 71 7.24 10.97 10.81
N LEU A 72 7.83 9.92 10.25
CA LEU A 72 7.13 8.76 9.69
C LEU A 72 7.47 7.50 10.47
N LEU A 73 6.51 6.56 10.53
CA LEU A 73 6.70 5.24 11.13
C LEU A 73 7.62 4.42 10.23
N ALA A 74 8.77 3.99 10.75
CA ALA A 74 9.68 3.09 10.08
C ALA A 74 9.26 1.61 10.27
N PRO A 75 9.80 0.68 9.45
CA PRO A 75 9.45 -0.75 9.55
C PRO A 75 9.72 -1.38 10.92
N ASP A 76 10.63 -0.82 11.72
CA ASP A 76 10.92 -1.24 13.09
C ASP A 76 9.95 -0.66 14.13
N GLY A 77 8.87 0.00 13.69
CA GLY A 77 7.85 0.62 14.54
C GLY A 77 8.28 1.96 15.16
N LYS A 78 9.47 2.49 14.85
CA LYS A 78 9.95 3.75 15.42
C LYS A 78 9.65 4.93 14.50
N LEU A 79 9.24 6.06 15.09
CA LEU A 79 9.08 7.32 14.36
C LEU A 79 10.44 7.93 14.06
N ARG A 80 10.74 8.17 12.77
CA ARG A 80 11.98 8.82 12.32
C ARG A 80 11.70 10.01 11.41
N LEU A 81 12.56 11.03 11.53
CA LEU A 81 12.58 12.14 10.59
C LEU A 81 12.97 11.61 9.21
N THR A 82 12.07 11.81 8.25
CA THR A 82 12.20 11.34 6.88
C THR A 82 12.03 12.52 5.94
N ASP A 83 12.87 12.61 4.91
CA ASP A 83 12.71 13.61 3.85
C ASP A 83 11.42 13.29 3.10
N THR A 84 10.55 14.29 2.96
CA THR A 84 9.22 14.21 2.37
C THR A 84 8.97 15.32 1.35
N LEU A 85 8.14 15.03 0.36
CA LEU A 85 7.76 15.94 -0.72
C LEU A 85 6.26 15.88 -0.95
N ASP A 86 5.65 17.00 -1.35
CA ASP A 86 4.27 17.01 -1.83
C ASP A 86 4.16 16.41 -3.25
N ALA A 87 2.96 16.35 -3.80
CA ALA A 87 2.73 15.77 -5.12
C ALA A 87 3.54 16.45 -6.24
N GLN A 88 3.75 17.77 -6.16
CA GLN A 88 4.55 18.52 -7.14
C GLN A 88 6.04 18.24 -6.99
N GLY A 89 6.53 18.18 -5.74
CA GLY A 89 7.90 17.79 -5.44
C GLY A 89 8.21 16.37 -5.88
N VAL A 90 7.30 15.42 -5.67
CA VAL A 90 7.42 14.05 -6.19
C VAL A 90 7.44 14.03 -7.71
N SER A 91 6.62 14.86 -8.37
CA SER A 91 6.62 15.00 -9.83
C SER A 91 7.96 15.49 -10.37
N SER A 92 8.52 16.51 -9.74
CA SER A 92 9.85 17.03 -10.07
C SER A 92 10.96 16.01 -9.77
N LEU A 93 10.82 15.24 -8.69
CA LEU A 93 11.78 14.21 -8.30
C LEU A 93 11.83 13.09 -9.34
N ALA A 94 10.67 12.58 -9.75
CA ALA A 94 10.57 11.57 -10.78
C ALA A 94 11.15 12.06 -12.12
N LYS A 95 10.82 13.30 -12.54
CA LYS A 95 11.39 13.91 -13.76
C LYS A 95 12.91 14.08 -13.73
N SER A 96 13.50 14.24 -12.54
CA SER A 96 14.96 14.34 -12.38
C SER A 96 15.69 12.99 -12.55
N MET A 97 14.95 11.86 -12.53
CA MET A 97 15.50 10.53 -12.74
C MET A 97 15.38 10.17 -14.23
N PRO A 98 16.47 9.82 -14.93
CA PRO A 98 16.46 9.49 -16.34
C PRO A 98 16.01 8.04 -16.57
N ASN A 99 14.79 7.69 -16.16
CA ASN A 99 14.28 6.32 -16.25
C ASN A 99 12.82 6.31 -16.72
N GLN A 100 12.47 5.42 -17.67
CA GLN A 100 11.09 5.19 -18.11
C GLN A 100 10.16 4.80 -16.95
N LYS A 101 10.70 4.19 -15.89
CA LYS A 101 9.95 3.84 -14.67
C LYS A 101 9.37 5.05 -13.94
N ALA A 102 10.02 6.21 -14.05
CA ALA A 102 9.56 7.44 -13.40
C ALA A 102 8.22 7.91 -13.97
N THR A 103 8.02 7.81 -15.28
CA THR A 103 6.76 8.18 -15.93
C THR A 103 5.61 7.29 -15.47
N ALA A 104 5.80 5.97 -15.44
CA ALA A 104 4.79 5.02 -14.96
C ALA A 104 4.39 5.29 -13.50
N PHE A 105 5.35 5.67 -12.66
CA PHE A 105 5.09 6.07 -11.28
C PHE A 105 4.25 7.36 -11.20
N LEU A 106 4.49 8.34 -12.08
CA LEU A 106 3.70 9.58 -12.11
C LEU A 106 2.27 9.36 -12.56
N ASP A 107 2.07 8.50 -13.56
CA ASP A 107 0.74 8.11 -13.98
C ASP A 107 0.01 7.42 -12.82
N TRP A 108 0.67 6.49 -12.13
CA TRP A 108 0.10 5.88 -10.93
C TRP A 108 -0.21 6.91 -9.84
N LEU A 109 0.69 7.85 -9.54
CA LEU A 109 0.46 8.83 -8.47
C LEU A 109 -0.76 9.70 -8.78
N THR A 110 -0.89 10.14 -10.03
CA THR A 110 -1.93 11.04 -10.53
C THR A 110 -3.27 10.34 -10.66
N TYR A 111 -3.27 9.12 -11.21
CA TYR A 111 -4.48 8.32 -11.46
C TYR A 111 -4.73 7.26 -10.38
N SER A 112 -4.05 7.35 -9.23
CA SER A 112 -4.12 6.35 -8.15
C SER A 112 -5.54 6.06 -7.67
N ASP A 113 -6.47 7.00 -7.85
CA ASP A 113 -7.87 6.86 -7.51
C ASP A 113 -8.72 6.08 -8.54
N ASN A 114 -8.21 5.94 -9.76
CA ASN A 114 -8.85 5.20 -10.86
C ASN A 114 -8.27 3.78 -11.00
N THR A 115 -7.16 3.46 -10.32
CA THR A 115 -6.64 2.09 -10.29
C THR A 115 -7.58 1.16 -9.52
N ILE A 116 -7.47 -0.15 -9.74
CA ILE A 116 -8.25 -1.14 -8.98
C ILE A 116 -8.04 -0.97 -7.47
N ASP A 117 -6.79 -0.79 -7.03
CA ASP A 117 -6.47 -0.59 -5.62
C ASP A 117 -7.05 0.72 -5.07
N GLY A 118 -7.01 1.79 -5.85
CA GLY A 118 -7.60 3.08 -5.49
C GLY A 118 -9.10 3.00 -5.27
N GLN A 119 -9.80 2.35 -6.21
CA GLN A 119 -11.24 2.14 -6.14
C GLN A 119 -11.61 1.20 -4.98
N SER A 120 -10.86 0.11 -4.77
CA SER A 120 -11.05 -0.80 -3.65
C SER A 120 -10.85 -0.10 -2.30
N ARG A 121 -9.84 0.77 -2.19
CA ARG A 121 -9.61 1.59 -0.99
C ARG A 121 -10.76 2.55 -0.70
N LYS A 122 -11.29 3.23 -1.72
CA LYS A 122 -12.47 4.10 -1.56
C LYS A 122 -13.66 3.32 -1.02
N LYS A 123 -13.91 2.13 -1.57
CA LYS A 123 -14.95 1.22 -1.06
C LYS A 123 -14.68 0.81 0.38
N ALA A 124 -13.46 0.49 0.76
CA ALA A 124 -13.12 0.18 2.15
C ALA A 124 -13.52 1.32 3.10
N TYR A 125 -13.17 2.57 2.79
CA TYR A 125 -13.58 3.71 3.61
C TYR A 125 -15.10 3.84 3.68
N THR A 126 -15.80 3.73 2.54
CA THR A 126 -17.27 3.77 2.52
C THR A 126 -17.89 2.65 3.36
N LEU A 127 -17.32 1.44 3.36
CA LEU A 127 -17.79 0.30 4.16
C LEU A 127 -17.77 0.63 5.67
N PHE A 128 -16.70 1.26 6.14
CA PHE A 128 -16.56 1.67 7.54
C PHE A 128 -17.42 2.90 7.88
N GLU A 129 -17.41 3.93 7.03
CA GLU A 129 -18.15 5.18 7.27
C GLU A 129 -19.67 4.97 7.26
N SER A 130 -20.16 4.10 6.39
CA SER A 130 -21.58 3.74 6.32
C SER A 130 -22.03 2.80 7.44
N LYS A 131 -21.10 2.28 8.25
CA LYS A 131 -21.35 1.24 9.26
C LYS A 131 -21.95 -0.05 8.71
N LEU A 132 -21.87 -0.27 7.39
CA LEU A 132 -22.28 -1.53 6.76
C LEU A 132 -21.45 -2.71 7.29
N ILE A 133 -20.23 -2.45 7.74
CA ILE A 133 -19.37 -3.45 8.38
C ILE A 133 -20.04 -4.13 9.59
N ASP A 134 -20.85 -3.40 10.37
CA ASP A 134 -21.52 -3.90 11.57
C ASP A 134 -22.62 -4.93 11.24
N SER A 135 -23.05 -5.00 9.97
CA SER A 135 -24.07 -5.96 9.50
C SER A 135 -23.46 -7.28 8.98
N ILE A 136 -22.14 -7.35 8.85
CA ILE A 136 -21.44 -8.51 8.28
C ILE A 136 -21.20 -9.54 9.39
N PRO A 137 -21.55 -10.83 9.20
CA PRO A 137 -21.34 -11.85 10.22
C PRO A 137 -19.86 -12.08 10.51
N GLU A 138 -19.43 -11.73 11.72
CA GLU A 138 -18.05 -11.87 12.16
C GLU A 138 -17.60 -13.33 12.19
N GLY A 139 -16.33 -13.55 11.83
CA GLY A 139 -15.70 -14.86 11.97
C GLY A 139 -16.24 -15.97 11.08
N THR A 140 -17.07 -15.65 10.08
CA THR A 140 -17.64 -16.61 9.11
C THR A 140 -16.99 -16.51 7.74
N VAL A 141 -17.04 -17.61 6.97
CA VAL A 141 -16.57 -17.61 5.57
C VAL A 141 -17.43 -16.68 4.73
N LYS A 142 -18.74 -16.67 4.98
CA LYS A 142 -19.69 -15.78 4.29
C LYS A 142 -19.40 -14.32 4.55
N GLY A 143 -19.09 -13.93 5.79
CA GLY A 143 -18.71 -12.58 6.14
C GLY A 143 -17.46 -12.13 5.39
N LEU A 144 -16.44 -12.99 5.33
CA LEU A 144 -15.23 -12.72 4.54
C LEU A 144 -15.54 -12.56 3.05
N GLN A 145 -16.41 -13.41 2.47
CA GLN A 145 -16.85 -13.27 1.08
C GLN A 145 -17.62 -11.97 0.83
N GLN A 146 -18.46 -11.54 1.79
CA GLN A 146 -19.18 -10.26 1.71
C GLN A 146 -18.24 -9.07 1.72
N ILE A 147 -17.24 -9.06 2.62
CA ILE A 147 -16.19 -8.03 2.66
C ILE A 147 -15.45 -8.01 1.32
N HIS A 148 -14.98 -9.17 0.86
CA HIS A 148 -14.24 -9.27 -0.40
C HIS A 148 -15.09 -8.82 -1.60
N ASN A 149 -16.37 -9.19 -1.66
CA ASN A 149 -17.27 -8.75 -2.71
C ASN A 149 -17.51 -7.23 -2.66
N TYR A 150 -17.64 -6.66 -1.46
CA TYR A 150 -17.84 -5.22 -1.31
C TYR A 150 -16.62 -4.43 -1.78
N LEU A 151 -15.42 -4.85 -1.36
CA LEU A 151 -14.17 -4.19 -1.73
C LEU A 151 -13.87 -4.30 -3.23
N PHE A 152 -14.06 -5.49 -3.81
CA PHE A 152 -13.57 -5.81 -5.15
C PHE A 152 -14.67 -6.00 -6.21
N GLY A 153 -15.95 -5.92 -5.83
CA GLY A 153 -17.08 -6.14 -6.74
C GLY A 153 -17.10 -5.14 -7.89
N GLY A 154 -17.10 -5.60 -9.13
CA GLY A 154 -16.96 -4.75 -10.32
C GLY A 154 -15.52 -4.25 -10.57
N LEU A 155 -14.54 -4.69 -9.78
CA LEU A 155 -13.11 -4.49 -10.03
C LEU A 155 -12.42 -5.81 -10.43
N TYR A 156 -12.85 -6.92 -9.84
CA TYR A 156 -12.42 -8.27 -10.19
C TYR A 156 -13.61 -9.18 -10.44
N ASP A 157 -13.52 -10.03 -11.47
CA ASP A 157 -14.57 -11.00 -11.82
C ASP A 157 -14.79 -12.06 -10.74
N PHE A 158 -13.77 -12.31 -9.93
CA PHE A 158 -13.78 -13.30 -8.85
C PHE A 158 -14.18 -12.71 -7.48
N ALA A 159 -14.65 -11.46 -7.42
CA ALA A 159 -14.99 -10.82 -6.16
C ALA A 159 -16.03 -11.65 -5.37
N GLY A 160 -15.67 -12.02 -4.12
CA GLY A 160 -16.52 -12.81 -3.23
C GLY A 160 -16.55 -14.32 -3.50
N GLN A 161 -15.86 -14.81 -4.52
CA GLN A 161 -15.85 -16.24 -4.89
C GLN A 161 -14.72 -16.97 -4.17
N ILE A 162 -14.90 -18.26 -3.81
CA ILE A 162 -13.82 -19.12 -3.31
C ILE A 162 -12.91 -19.57 -4.46
N ARG A 163 -11.60 -19.57 -4.27
CA ARG A 163 -10.63 -19.80 -5.34
C ARG A 163 -10.57 -21.28 -5.68
N THR A 164 -10.43 -21.58 -6.96
CA THR A 164 -10.30 -22.94 -7.50
C THR A 164 -8.86 -23.30 -7.87
N LYS A 165 -7.94 -22.33 -7.83
CA LYS A 165 -6.52 -22.51 -8.16
C LYS A 165 -5.64 -22.41 -6.91
N THR A 166 -4.62 -23.24 -6.85
CA THR A 166 -3.56 -23.15 -5.82
C THR A 166 -2.68 -21.94 -6.10
N ILE A 167 -2.33 -21.21 -5.04
CA ILE A 167 -1.49 -20.02 -5.11
C ILE A 167 -0.30 -20.16 -4.16
N SER A 168 0.81 -19.54 -4.55
CA SER A 168 2.06 -19.51 -3.77
C SER A 168 2.66 -18.10 -3.82
N LYS A 169 3.35 -17.69 -2.77
CA LYS A 169 4.08 -16.42 -2.68
C LYS A 169 5.38 -16.64 -1.93
N GLY A 170 6.51 -16.22 -2.51
CA GLY A 170 7.82 -16.26 -1.83
C GLY A 170 8.25 -17.66 -1.37
N GLY A 171 7.95 -18.72 -2.13
CA GLY A 171 8.26 -20.11 -1.77
C GLY A 171 7.28 -20.76 -0.78
N PHE A 172 6.33 -19.99 -0.24
CA PHE A 172 5.24 -20.51 0.59
C PHE A 172 4.01 -20.81 -0.29
N THR A 173 3.41 -21.98 -0.10
CA THR A 173 2.19 -22.39 -0.80
C THR A 173 1.01 -22.36 0.18
N PHE A 174 -0.03 -21.62 -0.16
CA PHE A 174 -1.26 -21.59 0.62
C PHE A 174 -2.00 -22.92 0.51
N CYS A 175 -3.07 -23.11 1.31
CA CYS A 175 -3.90 -24.32 1.27
C CYS A 175 -4.24 -24.73 -0.18
N LEU A 176 -4.03 -26.01 -0.52
CA LEU A 176 -4.32 -26.50 -1.86
C LEU A 176 -5.80 -26.31 -2.17
N ALA A 177 -6.12 -25.83 -3.37
CA ALA A 177 -7.50 -25.47 -3.72
C ALA A 177 -8.48 -26.64 -3.58
N GLN A 178 -8.02 -27.87 -3.82
CA GLN A 178 -8.83 -29.09 -3.67
C GLN A 178 -9.29 -29.37 -2.23
N TYR A 179 -8.55 -28.89 -1.23
CA TYR A 179 -8.86 -29.08 0.18
C TYR A 179 -9.47 -27.81 0.81
N LEU A 180 -9.49 -26.70 0.07
CA LEU A 180 -9.88 -25.40 0.59
C LEU A 180 -11.33 -25.39 1.13
N PRO A 181 -12.34 -25.96 0.43
CA PRO A 181 -13.71 -25.98 0.95
C PRO A 181 -13.82 -26.69 2.32
N GLN A 182 -13.19 -27.86 2.47
CA GLN A 182 -13.24 -28.61 3.72
C GLN A 182 -12.48 -27.90 4.84
N GLN A 183 -11.34 -27.27 4.54
CA GLN A 183 -10.57 -26.53 5.55
C GLN A 183 -11.30 -25.25 6.01
N LEU A 184 -12.03 -24.58 5.11
CA LEU A 184 -12.84 -23.41 5.47
C LEU A 184 -13.93 -23.76 6.49
N GLU A 185 -14.62 -24.89 6.31
CA GLU A 185 -15.62 -25.36 7.28
C GLU A 185 -15.00 -25.67 8.66
N LEU A 186 -13.78 -26.22 8.68
CA LEU A 186 -13.08 -26.50 9.93
C LEU A 186 -12.68 -25.19 10.64
N ILE A 187 -12.15 -24.23 9.89
CA ILE A 187 -11.70 -22.93 10.41
C ILE A 187 -12.87 -22.15 11.01
N GLU A 188 -14.03 -22.14 10.35
CA GLU A 188 -15.23 -21.46 10.83
C GLU A 188 -15.73 -22.01 12.17
N ARG A 189 -15.46 -23.30 12.46
CA ARG A 189 -15.82 -23.95 13.73
C ARG A 189 -14.78 -23.78 14.84
N MET A 190 -13.61 -23.22 14.56
CA MET A 190 -12.55 -23.03 15.57
C MET A 190 -12.97 -21.96 16.60
N PRO A 191 -12.64 -22.08 17.88
CA PRO A 191 -13.00 -21.06 18.87
C PRO A 191 -12.17 -19.77 18.72
N GLU A 192 -12.80 -18.61 18.93
CA GLU A 192 -12.25 -17.25 18.68
C GLU A 192 -11.12 -16.84 19.65
N ASN A 193 -10.92 -17.60 20.70
CA ASN A 193 -9.87 -17.40 21.69
C ASN A 193 -8.53 -18.06 21.31
N SER A 194 -8.47 -18.78 20.19
CA SER A 194 -7.24 -19.41 19.70
C SER A 194 -6.52 -18.53 18.66
N SER A 195 -5.24 -18.24 18.91
CA SER A 195 -4.38 -17.39 18.06
C SER A 195 -4.34 -17.79 16.57
N MET A 196 -4.70 -19.05 16.24
CA MET A 196 -4.74 -19.56 14.86
C MET A 196 -5.91 -19.05 14.02
N ARG A 197 -7.06 -18.66 14.62
CA ARG A 197 -8.22 -18.19 13.84
C ARG A 197 -8.01 -16.77 13.27
N CYS A 198 -7.17 -15.94 13.93
CA CYS A 198 -6.85 -14.59 13.46
C CYS A 198 -5.92 -14.53 12.22
N SER A 199 -5.34 -15.65 11.79
CA SER A 199 -4.36 -15.69 10.68
C SER A 199 -4.98 -15.97 9.30
N ILE A 200 -6.27 -15.69 9.12
CA ILE A 200 -6.94 -15.79 7.81
C ILE A 200 -6.46 -14.63 6.93
N ASN A 201 -5.22 -14.73 6.45
CA ASN A 201 -4.78 -14.10 5.22
C ASN A 201 -5.17 -15.05 4.09
N MET A 202 -6.46 -15.12 3.81
CA MET A 202 -6.96 -15.59 2.54
C MET A 202 -7.26 -14.37 1.69
N TRP A 203 -7.02 -14.52 0.40
CA TRP A 203 -7.20 -13.53 -0.65
C TRP A 203 -5.93 -12.70 -0.89
N ARG A 204 -5.54 -12.70 -2.16
CA ARG A 204 -4.37 -12.00 -2.68
C ARG A 204 -4.72 -10.54 -2.86
#